data_AF-A0A3C0SBN5-F1
#
_entry.id   AF-A0A3C0SBN5-F1
#
_cell.length_a   1.000
_cell.length_b   1.000
_cell.length_c   1.000
_cell.angle_alpha   90.00
_cell.angle_beta   90.00
_cell.angle_gamma   90.00
#
_symmetry.space_group_name_H-M   'P 1'
#
loop_
_entity.id
_entity.type
_entity.pdbx_description
1 polymer ?
#
loop_
_entity_poly.entity_id
_entity_poly.type
_entity_poly.pdbx_seq_one_letter_code
_entity_poly.pdbx_strand_id
1 'polypeptide(L)'
;MLHRVTKGWTLWYALVVLTMVLSFGLVTNAGATTADIDEKIGHERPAWLNKLETQVEYEEMMSGMEGRQDRLNNTFMKLMGRLQDKIQEHASPASSGGGFHDSWSAHQLGQSYLLGPSEAGATSVSKGAHCPSNAPVKKYNVTSINVEITLNQWGDYYPGYMYVLDQDISKVRAEEAKNAKARESDIDPGAVSSGLQGDAIQPLVLRANQGDCLRIHFTNKVEDEDAGFQVNGSAMIISSSGLPASAASKGAIVASAESQDFEWMIPVDEQEGSHMIMSHAGRDPSALGLIGAFIVEPKGSKYYDPWDAKPVKSGWEIMVANDDARDFREFVLFYHEIGDESFRPLNRFGEMIPQRDPLTDAYRPSARAMNYRSEPFGINNLAQQDKKFHYEDESLSYSSYTFGDAPTTIPRSYLGDPAKFRLIHGGGEVFHSHHPHGGSIRWTRSPQREVQLKNLTTAAWDGPVKYPVVRTTTDRVDVEVIGPAEALDLETECGSGLCQRLAGDFLFHCHVAHHYVAGMWGYWRVYNTLQSGNYPFGSTDIMRPLAELPDRAGRIPQGQTSDQ
;
A
#
# COMPACT_ATOMS: atom_id res chain seq x y z
N MET A 1 -54.45 22.28 -13.73
CA MET A 1 -54.02 22.61 -15.11
C MET A 1 -52.73 23.42 -15.01
N LEU A 2 -51.60 22.76 -14.72
CA LEU A 2 -50.63 22.18 -15.69
C LEU A 2 -49.84 23.25 -16.46
N HIS A 3 -48.90 23.92 -15.79
CA HIS A 3 -47.72 24.54 -16.39
C HIS A 3 -46.63 24.76 -15.33
N ARG A 4 -45.86 23.71 -15.00
CA ARG A 4 -44.51 23.79 -14.37
C ARG A 4 -43.94 22.40 -14.08
N VAL A 5 -43.65 21.63 -15.12
CA VAL A 5 -42.66 20.53 -15.09
C VAL A 5 -42.07 20.48 -16.50
N THR A 6 -40.76 20.21 -16.61
CA THR A 6 -39.92 20.04 -17.82
C THR A 6 -38.97 21.19 -18.22
N LYS A 7 -38.07 21.57 -17.30
CA LYS A 7 -36.72 22.05 -17.66
C LYS A 7 -35.72 21.28 -16.80
N GLY A 8 -35.03 20.31 -17.40
CA GLY A 8 -34.05 19.47 -16.70
C GLY A 8 -33.61 18.22 -17.45
N TRP A 9 -34.31 17.81 -18.52
CA TRP A 9 -34.02 16.55 -19.22
C TRP A 9 -33.21 16.67 -20.51
N THR A 10 -33.00 17.88 -21.06
CA THR A 10 -32.27 18.04 -22.33
C THR A 10 -30.76 18.21 -22.18
N LEU A 11 -30.26 18.67 -21.03
CA LEU A 11 -28.81 18.81 -20.79
C LEU A 11 -28.11 17.46 -20.53
N TRP A 12 -28.82 16.49 -19.94
CA TRP A 12 -28.25 15.17 -19.63
C TRP A 12 -28.02 14.33 -20.89
N TYR A 13 -28.93 14.38 -21.87
CA TYR A 13 -28.76 13.62 -23.12
C TYR A 13 -27.59 14.13 -23.98
N ALA A 14 -27.33 15.44 -24.01
CA ALA A 14 -26.20 16.00 -24.75
C ALA A 14 -24.85 15.59 -24.15
N LEU A 15 -24.75 15.50 -22.81
CA LEU A 15 -23.54 15.05 -22.13
C LEU A 15 -23.29 13.54 -22.30
N VAL A 16 -24.36 12.73 -22.32
CA VAL A 16 -24.28 11.27 -22.51
C VAL A 16 -23.92 10.88 -23.95
N VAL A 17 -24.37 11.63 -24.96
CA VAL A 17 -24.00 11.37 -26.35
C VAL A 17 -22.56 11.80 -26.63
N LEU A 18 -22.07 12.88 -26.02
CA LEU A 18 -20.68 13.31 -26.18
C LEU A 18 -19.69 12.31 -25.54
N THR A 19 -20.04 11.73 -24.39
CA THR A 19 -19.25 10.66 -23.76
C THR A 19 -19.30 9.35 -24.54
N MET A 20 -20.42 9.01 -25.19
CA MET A 20 -20.52 7.83 -26.07
C MET A 20 -19.71 7.95 -27.37
N VAL A 21 -19.66 9.14 -27.99
CA VAL A 21 -18.86 9.36 -29.22
C VAL A 21 -17.35 9.31 -28.94
N LEU A 22 -16.92 9.75 -27.76
CA LEU A 22 -15.51 9.65 -27.33
C LEU A 22 -15.10 8.23 -26.89
N SER A 23 -16.05 7.36 -26.53
CA SER A 23 -15.78 5.99 -26.06
C SER A 23 -15.93 4.90 -27.12
N PHE A 24 -16.50 5.19 -28.29
CA PHE A 24 -16.71 4.21 -29.38
C PHE A 24 -16.14 4.66 -30.75
N GLY A 25 -14.99 5.35 -30.73
CA GLY A 25 -14.16 5.54 -31.93
C GLY A 25 -13.38 4.27 -32.28
N LEU A 26 -13.97 3.46 -33.16
CA LEU A 26 -13.36 2.25 -33.74
C LEU A 26 -11.95 2.48 -34.30
N VAL A 27 -11.06 1.57 -33.91
CA VAL A 27 -9.75 1.27 -34.48
C VAL A 27 -9.80 1.26 -36.01
N THR A 28 -9.28 2.31 -36.67
CA THR A 28 -8.77 2.21 -38.05
C THR A 28 -7.61 3.18 -38.25
N ASN A 29 -6.51 2.66 -38.81
CA ASN A 29 -5.36 3.42 -39.28
C ASN A 29 -5.79 4.51 -40.27
N ALA A 30 -5.57 5.78 -39.93
CA ALA A 30 -5.45 6.84 -40.93
C ALA A 30 -4.53 7.94 -40.37
N GLY A 31 -3.33 8.02 -40.93
CA GLY A 31 -2.44 9.15 -40.70
C GLY A 31 -3.14 10.46 -41.02
N ALA A 32 -2.83 11.49 -40.23
CA ALA A 32 -3.26 12.85 -40.47
C ALA A 32 -2.79 13.29 -41.86
N THR A 33 -3.70 13.25 -42.83
CA THR A 33 -3.61 14.07 -44.02
C THR A 33 -4.37 15.35 -43.71
N THR A 34 -3.69 16.48 -43.91
CA THR A 34 -4.29 17.81 -43.91
C THR A 34 -5.37 17.83 -44.98
N ALA A 35 -6.61 17.56 -44.59
CA ALA A 35 -7.75 17.80 -45.47
C ALA A 35 -8.09 19.28 -45.35
N ASP A 36 -7.64 20.04 -46.33
CA ASP A 36 -8.32 21.26 -46.76
C ASP A 36 -9.83 20.98 -46.74
N ILE A 37 -10.60 21.84 -46.07
CA ILE A 37 -12.06 21.82 -46.14
C ILE A 37 -12.41 22.37 -47.51
N ASP A 38 -12.20 21.54 -48.53
CA ASP A 38 -12.69 21.75 -49.87
C ASP A 38 -14.03 21.02 -49.97
N GLU A 39 -15.01 21.71 -50.57
CA GLU A 39 -16.39 21.28 -50.73
C GLU A 39 -16.51 19.83 -51.20
N LYS A 40 -16.84 18.90 -50.29
CA LYS A 40 -17.41 17.60 -50.67
C LYS A 40 -18.63 17.25 -49.82
N ILE A 41 -19.77 17.38 -50.48
CA ILE A 41 -21.11 16.92 -50.12
C ILE A 41 -21.08 15.42 -49.79
N GLY A 42 -21.74 14.98 -48.70
CA GLY A 42 -22.08 13.56 -48.60
C GLY A 42 -22.42 12.88 -47.27
N HIS A 43 -22.84 13.58 -46.20
CA HIS A 43 -23.79 13.00 -45.23
C HIS A 43 -24.76 14.11 -44.83
N GLU A 44 -26.06 13.93 -45.09
CA GLU A 44 -27.10 14.93 -44.84
C GLU A 44 -27.05 15.38 -43.37
N ARG A 45 -26.69 16.65 -43.13
CA ARG A 45 -26.79 17.26 -41.80
C ARG A 45 -28.24 17.10 -41.32
N PRO A 46 -28.48 16.52 -40.14
CA PRO A 46 -29.84 16.27 -39.69
C PRO A 46 -30.57 17.60 -39.45
N ALA A 47 -31.80 17.70 -39.96
CA ALA A 47 -32.55 18.96 -40.02
C ALA A 47 -32.76 19.66 -38.66
N TRP A 48 -32.70 18.92 -37.55
CA TRP A 48 -32.78 19.49 -36.19
C TRP A 48 -31.56 20.34 -35.84
N LEU A 49 -30.38 20.01 -36.38
CA LEU A 49 -29.14 20.75 -36.12
C LEU A 49 -29.20 22.13 -36.75
N ASN A 50 -29.68 22.22 -37.99
CA ASN A 50 -29.91 23.51 -38.65
C ASN A 50 -30.94 24.35 -37.87
N LYS A 51 -32.03 23.75 -37.38
CA LYS A 51 -33.01 24.46 -36.54
C LYS A 51 -32.41 24.99 -35.25
N LEU A 52 -31.51 24.22 -34.62
CA LEU A 52 -30.83 24.63 -33.39
C LEU A 52 -29.86 25.78 -33.66
N GLU A 53 -29.03 25.69 -34.69
CA GLU A 53 -28.10 26.76 -35.09
C GLU A 53 -28.86 28.05 -35.38
N THR A 54 -29.94 28.00 -36.18
CA THR A 54 -30.77 29.19 -36.47
C THR A 54 -31.44 29.76 -35.22
N GLN A 55 -31.85 28.91 -34.27
CA GLN A 55 -32.43 29.38 -33.01
C GLN A 55 -31.37 30.06 -32.12
N VAL A 56 -30.17 29.51 -32.04
CA VAL A 56 -29.06 30.10 -31.28
C VAL A 56 -28.66 31.46 -31.89
N GLU A 57 -28.53 31.55 -33.21
CA GLU A 57 -28.27 32.82 -33.91
C GLU A 57 -29.36 33.86 -33.63
N TYR A 58 -30.63 33.45 -33.66
CA TYR A 58 -31.76 34.33 -33.34
C TYR A 58 -31.72 34.81 -31.89
N GLU A 59 -31.40 33.93 -30.94
CA GLU A 59 -31.27 34.28 -29.51
C GLU A 59 -30.05 35.18 -29.24
N GLU A 60 -28.93 35.00 -29.94
CA GLU A 60 -27.76 35.89 -29.88
C GLU A 60 -28.07 37.28 -30.44
N MET A 61 -28.76 37.35 -31.58
CA MET A 61 -29.18 38.62 -32.19
C MET A 61 -30.14 39.37 -31.26
N MET A 62 -31.14 38.69 -30.69
CA MET A 62 -32.11 39.30 -29.77
C MET A 62 -31.50 39.74 -28.43
N SER A 63 -30.38 39.14 -28.02
CA SER A 63 -29.65 39.51 -26.82
C SER A 63 -28.50 40.50 -27.06
N GLY A 64 -28.30 40.95 -28.30
CA GLY A 64 -27.25 41.92 -28.67
C GLY A 64 -25.83 41.34 -28.56
N MET A 65 -25.67 40.02 -28.59
CA MET A 65 -24.41 39.29 -28.46
C MET A 65 -23.99 38.61 -29.76
N GLU A 66 -24.32 39.23 -30.89
CA GLU A 66 -24.04 38.70 -32.22
C GLU A 66 -22.54 38.36 -32.42
N GLY A 67 -22.27 37.13 -32.88
CA GLY A 67 -20.91 36.63 -33.13
C GLY A 67 -20.15 36.15 -31.89
N ARG A 68 -20.84 35.97 -30.74
CA ARG A 68 -20.22 35.43 -29.52
C ARG A 68 -19.96 33.92 -29.66
N GLN A 69 -20.87 33.16 -30.26
CA GLN A 69 -20.68 31.73 -30.49
C GLN A 69 -19.49 31.47 -31.44
N ASP A 70 -19.33 32.29 -32.48
CA ASP A 70 -18.17 32.20 -33.38
C ASP A 70 -16.86 32.49 -32.66
N ARG A 71 -16.84 33.47 -31.75
CA ARG A 71 -15.66 33.73 -30.91
C ARG A 71 -15.39 32.58 -29.96
N LEU A 72 -16.42 31.97 -29.37
CA LEU A 72 -16.28 30.80 -28.50
C LEU A 72 -15.74 29.60 -29.27
N ASN A 73 -16.30 29.29 -30.43
CA ASN A 73 -15.85 28.22 -31.31
C ASN A 73 -14.40 28.46 -31.76
N ASN A 74 -14.06 29.67 -32.21
CA ASN A 74 -12.69 30.01 -32.59
C ASN A 74 -11.70 29.92 -31.41
N THR A 75 -12.13 30.30 -30.20
CA THR A 75 -11.31 30.20 -28.99
C THR A 75 -11.11 28.74 -28.60
N PHE A 76 -12.17 27.93 -28.68
CA PHE A 76 -12.12 26.49 -28.42
C PHE A 76 -11.21 25.77 -29.42
N MET A 77 -11.35 26.04 -30.73
CA MET A 77 -10.49 25.45 -31.75
C MET A 77 -9.02 25.86 -31.59
N LYS A 78 -8.73 27.11 -31.22
CA LYS A 78 -7.37 27.55 -30.88
C LYS A 78 -6.82 26.88 -29.62
N LEU A 79 -7.67 26.64 -28.62
CA LEU A 79 -7.29 25.95 -27.39
C LEU A 79 -6.97 24.48 -27.67
N MET A 80 -7.83 23.80 -28.44
CA MET A 80 -7.63 22.42 -28.85
C MET A 80 -6.40 22.27 -29.73
N GLY A 81 -6.17 23.19 -30.67
CA GLY A 81 -4.94 23.22 -31.47
C GLY A 81 -3.68 23.36 -30.61
N ARG A 82 -3.67 24.29 -29.63
CA ARG A 82 -2.54 24.41 -28.68
C ARG A 82 -2.34 23.18 -27.81
N LEU A 83 -3.43 22.51 -27.42
CA LEU A 83 -3.37 21.23 -26.69
C LEU A 83 -2.76 20.15 -27.57
N GLN A 84 -3.17 20.07 -28.84
CA GLN A 84 -2.66 19.10 -29.80
C GLN A 84 -1.18 19.31 -30.15
N ASP A 85 -0.75 20.56 -30.34
CA ASP A 85 0.66 20.91 -30.53
C ASP A 85 1.49 20.50 -29.31
N LYS A 86 1.02 20.79 -28.09
CA LYS A 86 1.67 20.35 -26.85
C LYS A 86 1.72 18.83 -26.71
N ILE A 87 0.67 18.12 -27.12
CA ILE A 87 0.65 16.65 -27.14
C ILE A 87 1.72 16.13 -28.10
N GLN A 88 1.87 16.71 -29.29
CA GLN A 88 2.93 16.30 -30.22
C GLN A 88 4.34 16.59 -29.68
N GLU A 89 4.53 17.74 -29.01
CA GLU A 89 5.77 18.07 -28.31
C GLU A 89 6.10 17.08 -27.18
N HIS A 90 5.10 16.58 -26.44
CA HIS A 90 5.31 15.69 -25.29
C HIS A 90 5.23 14.18 -25.60
N ALA A 91 4.54 13.77 -26.66
CA ALA A 91 4.34 12.36 -27.02
C ALA A 91 5.46 11.81 -27.93
N SER A 92 6.09 12.68 -28.73
CA SER A 92 7.20 12.29 -29.62
C SER A 92 8.50 11.87 -28.89
N PRO A 93 8.84 12.39 -27.69
CA PRO A 93 10.02 11.95 -26.94
C PRO A 93 9.75 10.80 -25.94
N ALA A 94 8.49 10.57 -25.55
CA ALA A 94 8.15 9.70 -24.41
C ALA A 94 8.02 8.19 -24.74
N SER A 95 7.80 7.85 -26.01
CA SER A 95 7.65 6.45 -26.44
C SER A 95 7.98 6.34 -27.92
N SER A 96 9.11 5.70 -28.24
CA SER A 96 9.47 5.38 -29.61
C SER A 96 8.78 4.08 -30.04
N GLY A 97 7.55 4.18 -30.54
CA GLY A 97 6.98 3.23 -31.50
C GLY A 97 6.48 1.88 -30.95
N GLY A 98 5.36 1.89 -30.22
CA GLY A 98 4.56 0.69 -29.92
C GLY A 98 3.09 0.86 -30.33
N GLY A 99 2.39 -0.23 -30.64
CA GLY A 99 1.01 -0.24 -31.15
C GLY A 99 -0.08 0.30 -30.20
N PHE A 100 0.31 0.78 -29.02
CA PHE A 100 -0.56 1.42 -28.02
C PHE A 100 -0.09 2.85 -27.67
N HIS A 101 0.83 3.42 -28.45
CA HIS A 101 1.33 4.80 -28.25
C HIS A 101 0.18 5.81 -28.18
N ASP A 102 -0.76 5.68 -29.11
CA ASP A 102 -1.90 6.60 -29.22
C ASP A 102 -2.88 6.47 -28.04
N SER A 103 -3.04 5.28 -27.44
CA SER A 103 -3.96 5.08 -26.30
C SER A 103 -3.42 5.66 -24.99
N TRP A 104 -2.10 5.62 -24.77
CA TRP A 104 -1.44 6.25 -23.63
C TRP A 104 -1.62 7.77 -23.66
N SER A 105 -1.41 8.39 -24.81
CA SER A 105 -1.59 9.84 -24.98
C SER A 105 -3.04 10.27 -24.72
N ALA A 106 -4.02 9.45 -25.15
CA ALA A 106 -5.44 9.70 -24.90
C ALA A 106 -5.83 9.57 -23.41
N HIS A 107 -5.23 8.61 -22.68
CA HIS A 107 -5.50 8.42 -21.25
C HIS A 107 -4.91 9.56 -20.39
N GLN A 108 -3.75 10.10 -20.77
CA GLN A 108 -3.19 11.30 -20.13
C GLN A 108 -4.10 12.53 -20.28
N LEU A 109 -4.88 12.63 -21.36
CA LEU A 109 -5.79 13.77 -21.55
C LEU A 109 -7.02 13.74 -20.62
N GLY A 110 -7.37 12.57 -20.09
CA GLY A 110 -8.44 12.42 -19.10
C GLY A 110 -8.06 12.88 -17.69
N GLN A 111 -6.77 12.97 -17.40
CA GLN A 111 -6.22 13.35 -16.09
C GLN A 111 -5.47 14.68 -16.27
N SER A 112 -5.91 15.74 -15.59
CA SER A 112 -5.51 17.15 -15.80
C SER A 112 -4.00 17.51 -15.73
N TYR A 113 -3.08 16.55 -15.55
CA TYR A 113 -1.63 16.75 -15.54
C TYR A 113 -0.91 15.79 -16.49
N LEU A 114 -0.19 16.36 -17.47
CA LEU A 114 0.68 15.62 -18.38
C LEU A 114 2.01 15.30 -17.66
N LEU A 115 2.14 14.11 -17.08
CA LEU A 115 3.42 13.59 -16.59
C LEU A 115 4.19 12.97 -17.75
N GLY A 116 4.80 13.80 -18.58
CA GLY A 116 5.79 13.33 -19.56
C GLY A 116 7.13 13.04 -18.89
N PRO A 117 7.95 12.09 -19.38
CA PRO A 117 9.34 11.99 -18.95
C PRO A 117 10.01 13.35 -19.18
N SER A 118 10.76 13.84 -18.20
CA SER A 118 11.37 15.17 -18.27
C SER A 118 12.33 15.31 -19.45
N GLU A 119 12.88 14.20 -19.98
CA GLU A 119 13.65 14.13 -21.22
C GLU A 119 13.52 12.73 -21.87
N ALA A 120 13.52 12.64 -23.21
CA ALA A 120 13.72 11.37 -23.91
C ALA A 120 15.10 10.80 -23.57
N GLY A 121 15.14 9.61 -22.97
CA GLY A 121 16.38 8.99 -22.51
C GLY A 121 16.80 9.34 -21.08
N ALA A 122 16.05 10.17 -20.34
CA ALA A 122 16.26 10.34 -18.90
C ALA A 122 15.98 9.04 -18.13
N THR A 123 15.05 8.22 -18.62
CA THR A 123 14.76 6.88 -18.11
C THR A 123 15.33 5.84 -19.06
N SER A 124 16.58 5.43 -18.83
CA SER A 124 17.12 4.23 -19.47
C SER A 124 16.67 2.99 -18.70
N VAL A 125 15.89 2.10 -19.32
CA VAL A 125 15.63 0.77 -18.75
C VAL A 125 16.89 -0.07 -18.95
N SER A 126 17.74 -0.15 -17.94
CA SER A 126 18.95 -0.96 -17.98
C SER A 126 18.63 -2.42 -17.67
N LYS A 127 19.15 -3.33 -18.49
CA LYS A 127 19.21 -4.74 -18.13
C LYS A 127 20.02 -4.89 -16.85
N GLY A 128 19.49 -5.63 -15.87
CA GLY A 128 20.21 -5.94 -14.65
C GLY A 128 21.54 -6.64 -14.89
N ALA A 129 22.47 -6.49 -13.95
CA ALA A 129 23.81 -7.06 -14.03
C ALA A 129 23.96 -8.24 -13.06
N HIS A 130 24.78 -9.22 -13.47
CA HIS A 130 25.26 -10.25 -12.56
C HIS A 130 26.06 -9.62 -11.43
N CYS A 131 25.98 -10.21 -10.25
CA CYS A 131 26.75 -9.74 -9.13
C CYS A 131 28.27 -9.88 -9.38
N PRO A 132 29.07 -8.83 -9.13
CA PRO A 132 30.51 -8.92 -9.21
C PRO A 132 31.06 -9.78 -8.07
N SER A 133 32.22 -10.39 -8.28
CA SER A 133 32.81 -11.35 -7.33
C SER A 133 33.22 -10.74 -5.98
N ASN A 134 33.35 -9.42 -5.89
CA ASN A 134 33.75 -8.67 -4.71
C ASN A 134 32.59 -8.03 -3.94
N ALA A 135 31.34 -8.10 -4.44
CA ALA A 135 30.21 -7.54 -3.73
C ALA A 135 29.85 -8.40 -2.49
N PRO A 136 29.51 -7.79 -1.34
CA PRO A 136 28.94 -8.52 -0.22
C PRO A 136 27.66 -9.23 -0.66
N VAL A 137 27.50 -10.51 -0.32
CA VAL A 137 26.35 -11.30 -0.80
C VAL A 137 25.34 -11.53 0.31
N LYS A 138 24.10 -11.11 0.08
CA LYS A 138 22.94 -11.45 0.91
C LYS A 138 22.16 -12.59 0.25
N LYS A 139 22.07 -13.73 0.93
CA LYS A 139 21.41 -14.93 0.41
C LYS A 139 20.14 -15.25 1.20
N TYR A 140 19.06 -15.53 0.48
CA TYR A 140 17.82 -16.05 1.06
C TYR A 140 17.34 -17.26 0.27
N ASN A 141 16.84 -18.26 1.00
CA ASN A 141 16.08 -19.35 0.43
C ASN A 141 14.63 -19.13 0.83
N VAL A 142 13.77 -18.97 -0.17
CA VAL A 142 12.36 -18.60 0.00
C VAL A 142 11.52 -19.66 -0.69
N THR A 143 10.51 -20.13 0.03
CA THR A 143 9.52 -21.05 -0.51
C THR A 143 8.14 -20.36 -0.52
N SER A 144 7.38 -20.48 -1.61
CA SER A 144 5.93 -20.20 -1.58
C SER A 144 5.16 -21.45 -1.16
N ILE A 145 4.19 -21.31 -0.26
CA ILE A 145 3.38 -22.41 0.25
C ILE A 145 1.90 -22.04 0.31
N ASN A 146 1.01 -23.03 0.19
CA ASN A 146 -0.37 -22.92 0.69
C ASN A 146 -0.34 -22.85 2.22
N VAL A 147 -1.14 -21.97 2.80
CA VAL A 147 -1.30 -21.85 4.26
C VAL A 147 -2.72 -21.42 4.59
N GLU A 148 -3.26 -21.98 5.66
CA GLU A 148 -4.51 -21.52 6.25
C GLU A 148 -4.23 -20.32 7.15
N ILE A 149 -4.57 -19.13 6.67
CA ILE A 149 -4.27 -17.86 7.33
C ILE A 149 -5.39 -17.55 8.32
N THR A 150 -5.07 -17.59 9.61
CA THR A 150 -5.98 -17.17 10.69
C THR A 150 -5.91 -15.65 10.88
N LEU A 151 -7.05 -14.98 10.92
CA LEU A 151 -7.16 -13.52 10.86
C LEU A 151 -7.15 -12.85 12.22
N ASN A 152 -7.78 -13.48 13.22
CA ASN A 152 -8.01 -12.90 14.53
C ASN A 152 -8.21 -13.96 15.63
N GLN A 153 -8.35 -13.48 16.86
CA GLN A 153 -8.56 -14.29 18.06
C GLN A 153 -9.89 -15.07 18.07
N TRP A 154 -10.83 -14.74 17.19
CA TRP A 154 -12.13 -15.39 17.08
C TRP A 154 -12.11 -16.63 16.18
N GLY A 155 -10.96 -16.89 15.54
CA GLY A 155 -10.76 -18.06 14.69
C GLY A 155 -11.26 -17.89 13.26
N ASP A 156 -11.53 -16.66 12.81
CA ASP A 156 -11.76 -16.37 11.39
C ASP A 156 -10.51 -16.70 10.58
N TYR A 157 -10.68 -17.24 9.38
CA TYR A 157 -9.55 -17.69 8.58
C TYR A 157 -9.89 -17.78 7.09
N TYR A 158 -8.86 -17.96 6.26
CA TYR A 158 -9.03 -18.31 4.85
C TYR A 158 -7.86 -19.19 4.36
N PRO A 159 -8.10 -20.11 3.42
CA PRO A 159 -7.02 -20.76 2.68
C PRO A 159 -6.36 -19.73 1.76
N GLY A 160 -5.05 -19.60 1.84
CA GLY A 160 -4.29 -18.65 1.04
C GLY A 160 -2.86 -19.11 0.79
N TYR A 161 -2.02 -18.14 0.47
CA TYR A 161 -0.62 -18.36 0.08
C TYR A 161 0.31 -17.49 0.91
N MET A 162 1.55 -17.93 1.06
CA MET A 162 2.57 -17.19 1.81
C MET A 162 3.96 -17.46 1.24
N TYR A 163 4.76 -16.40 1.11
CA TYR A 163 6.22 -16.53 1.02
C TYR A 163 6.80 -16.76 2.41
N VAL A 164 7.70 -17.72 2.55
CA VAL A 164 8.33 -18.06 3.83
C VAL A 164 9.80 -18.42 3.62
N LEU A 165 10.65 -18.07 4.59
CA LEU A 165 12.03 -18.57 4.61
C LEU A 165 12.03 -20.08 4.87
N ASP A 166 12.84 -20.86 4.15
CA ASP A 166 12.86 -22.33 4.28
C ASP A 166 13.02 -22.81 5.73
N GLN A 167 13.84 -22.11 6.51
CA GLN A 167 14.12 -22.39 7.91
C GLN A 167 12.89 -22.21 8.85
N ASP A 168 11.88 -21.47 8.42
CA ASP A 168 10.71 -21.10 9.23
C ASP A 168 9.42 -21.85 8.81
N ILE A 169 9.47 -22.67 7.75
CA ILE A 169 8.33 -23.48 7.28
C ILE A 169 7.75 -24.36 8.41
N SER A 170 8.62 -24.98 9.23
CA SER A 170 8.17 -25.85 10.32
C SER A 170 7.41 -25.08 11.40
N LYS A 171 7.78 -23.81 11.64
CA LYS A 171 7.07 -22.94 12.58
C LYS A 171 5.70 -22.56 12.05
N VAL A 172 5.62 -22.21 10.76
CA VAL A 172 4.34 -21.91 10.08
C VAL A 172 3.38 -23.09 10.16
N ARG A 173 3.84 -24.31 9.88
CA ARG A 173 3.00 -25.52 9.99
C ARG A 173 2.57 -25.84 11.42
N ALA A 174 3.44 -25.60 12.39
CA ALA A 174 3.09 -25.78 13.81
C ALA A 174 2.03 -24.76 14.26
N GLU A 175 2.13 -23.52 13.80
CA GLU A 175 1.16 -22.45 14.05
C GLU A 175 -0.20 -22.74 13.39
N GLU A 176 -0.20 -23.14 12.13
CA GLU A 176 -1.39 -23.56 11.39
C GLU A 176 -2.13 -24.69 12.12
N ALA A 177 -1.43 -25.73 12.55
CA ALA A 177 -2.02 -26.84 13.32
C ALA A 177 -2.57 -26.37 14.68
N LYS A 178 -1.88 -25.44 15.36
CA LYS A 178 -2.36 -24.87 16.62
C LYS A 178 -3.64 -24.07 16.42
N ASN A 179 -3.69 -23.24 15.40
CA ASN A 179 -4.87 -22.41 15.08
C ASN A 179 -6.06 -23.28 14.68
N ALA A 180 -5.82 -24.32 13.88
CA ALA A 180 -6.87 -25.27 13.50
C ALA A 180 -7.51 -25.96 14.70
N LYS A 181 -6.69 -26.38 15.67
CA LYS A 181 -7.18 -26.95 16.93
C LYS A 181 -7.91 -25.91 17.80
N ALA A 182 -7.41 -24.68 17.86
CA ALA A 182 -7.99 -23.62 18.67
C ALA A 182 -9.44 -23.29 18.28
N ARG A 183 -9.80 -23.45 16.99
CA ARG A 183 -11.18 -23.28 16.51
C ARG A 183 -12.20 -24.21 17.16
N GLU A 184 -11.78 -25.28 17.83
CA GLU A 184 -12.67 -26.16 18.60
C GLU A 184 -13.11 -25.56 19.96
N SER A 185 -12.47 -24.48 20.44
CA SER A 185 -12.69 -23.89 21.76
C SER A 185 -13.07 -22.41 21.70
N ASP A 186 -14.10 -21.98 22.43
CA ASP A 186 -14.61 -20.59 22.39
C ASP A 186 -13.69 -19.52 23.00
N ILE A 187 -12.62 -19.94 23.65
CA ILE A 187 -11.73 -19.07 24.43
C ILE A 187 -10.26 -19.25 24.08
N ASP A 188 -9.95 -20.06 23.07
CA ASP A 188 -8.56 -20.31 22.64
C ASP A 188 -8.25 -19.46 21.39
N PRO A 189 -7.40 -18.42 21.50
CA PRO A 189 -6.99 -17.62 20.34
C PRO A 189 -5.96 -18.34 19.44
N GLY A 190 -5.53 -19.55 19.82
CA GLY A 190 -4.51 -20.29 19.11
C GLY A 190 -3.13 -19.65 19.24
N ALA A 191 -2.44 -19.45 18.13
CA ALA A 191 -1.17 -18.74 18.06
C ALA A 191 -1.31 -17.27 17.65
N VAL A 192 -2.53 -16.79 17.37
CA VAL A 192 -2.76 -15.38 17.05
C VAL A 192 -2.41 -14.54 18.28
N SER A 193 -1.36 -13.72 18.18
CA SER A 193 -1.02 -12.78 19.24
C SER A 193 -1.66 -11.41 19.01
N SER A 194 -1.90 -10.68 20.08
CA SER A 194 -2.20 -9.24 19.99
C SER A 194 -1.00 -8.52 19.35
N GLY A 195 -1.25 -7.71 18.33
CA GLY A 195 -0.22 -6.87 17.73
C GLY A 195 0.72 -7.56 16.75
N LEU A 196 0.47 -8.80 16.31
CA LEU A 196 1.35 -9.61 15.46
C LEU A 196 2.79 -9.72 16.04
N GLN A 197 2.89 -10.07 17.32
CA GLN A 197 4.11 -10.03 18.14
C GLN A 197 4.89 -11.37 18.12
N GLY A 198 5.30 -11.79 16.92
CA GLY A 198 6.18 -12.96 16.71
C GLY A 198 5.49 -14.20 16.12
N ASP A 199 4.28 -14.03 15.61
CA ASP A 199 3.51 -15.04 14.87
C ASP A 199 4.29 -15.50 13.63
N ALA A 200 4.28 -16.78 13.32
CA ALA A 200 4.94 -17.31 12.14
C ALA A 200 4.15 -17.03 10.85
N ILE A 201 2.82 -16.97 10.91
CA ILE A 201 1.96 -16.64 9.76
C ILE A 201 1.85 -15.12 9.64
N GLN A 202 2.69 -14.56 8.77
CA GLN A 202 2.80 -13.13 8.46
C GLN A 202 3.43 -12.94 7.07
N PRO A 203 3.28 -11.78 6.39
CA PRO A 203 3.97 -11.52 5.13
C PRO A 203 5.50 -11.55 5.26
N LEU A 204 6.19 -11.96 4.20
CA LEU A 204 7.65 -11.99 4.17
C LEU A 204 8.21 -10.57 4.01
N VAL A 205 9.20 -10.21 4.83
CA VAL A 205 9.89 -8.91 4.73
C VAL A 205 11.40 -9.15 4.74
N LEU A 206 12.03 -9.09 3.57
CA LEU A 206 13.46 -9.26 3.38
C LEU A 206 14.16 -7.91 3.27
N ARG A 207 15.48 -7.89 3.54
CA ARG A 207 16.29 -6.68 3.47
C ARG A 207 17.68 -6.95 2.92
N ALA A 208 18.25 -5.98 2.22
CA ALA A 208 19.68 -5.92 1.96
C ALA A 208 20.11 -4.46 1.88
N ASN A 209 21.41 -4.21 1.90
CA ASN A 209 21.94 -2.86 1.89
C ASN A 209 22.29 -2.40 0.47
N GLN A 210 22.32 -1.09 0.26
CA GLN A 210 22.93 -0.48 -0.92
C GLN A 210 24.34 -1.04 -1.16
N GLY A 211 24.59 -1.52 -2.38
CA GLY A 211 25.86 -2.17 -2.75
C GLY A 211 25.97 -3.66 -2.42
N ASP A 212 24.95 -4.28 -1.80
CA ASP A 212 24.90 -5.72 -1.63
C ASP A 212 24.47 -6.42 -2.94
N CYS A 213 25.00 -7.63 -3.14
CA CYS A 213 24.47 -8.59 -4.08
C CYS A 213 23.39 -9.44 -3.39
N LEU A 214 22.14 -9.27 -3.79
CA LEU A 214 21.06 -10.15 -3.39
C LEU A 214 21.07 -11.43 -4.24
N ARG A 215 20.96 -12.59 -3.59
CA ARG A 215 20.69 -13.87 -4.25
C ARG A 215 19.52 -14.58 -3.57
N ILE A 216 18.52 -14.93 -4.36
CA ILE A 216 17.31 -15.62 -3.92
C ILE A 216 17.29 -16.99 -4.58
N HIS A 217 17.26 -18.04 -3.77
CA HIS A 217 16.81 -19.35 -4.21
C HIS A 217 15.31 -19.44 -3.93
N PHE A 218 14.49 -19.46 -4.97
CA PHE A 218 13.04 -19.53 -4.85
C PHE A 218 12.53 -20.92 -5.21
N THR A 219 11.75 -21.54 -4.32
CA THR A 219 11.07 -22.82 -4.55
C THR A 219 9.56 -22.61 -4.51
N ASN A 220 8.85 -23.06 -5.54
CA ASN A 220 7.40 -23.02 -5.53
C ASN A 220 6.83 -24.34 -4.98
N LYS A 221 6.16 -24.29 -3.83
CA LYS A 221 5.40 -25.42 -3.27
C LYS A 221 3.91 -25.11 -3.13
N VAL A 222 3.42 -24.14 -3.90
CA VAL A 222 1.98 -23.92 -4.05
C VAL A 222 1.41 -25.05 -4.90
N GLU A 223 0.38 -25.71 -4.41
CA GLU A 223 -0.30 -26.81 -5.10
C GLU A 223 -1.01 -26.30 -6.36
N ASP A 224 -0.77 -26.95 -7.50
CA ASP A 224 -1.42 -26.72 -8.79
C ASP A 224 -1.41 -25.26 -9.33
N GLU A 225 -0.59 -24.38 -8.75
CA GLU A 225 -0.41 -23.00 -9.22
C GLU A 225 1.06 -22.64 -9.43
N ASP A 226 1.31 -21.90 -10.50
CA ASP A 226 2.59 -21.28 -10.77
C ASP A 226 2.79 -20.05 -9.87
N ALA A 227 4.03 -19.78 -9.48
CA ALA A 227 4.37 -18.62 -8.65
C ALA A 227 5.63 -17.91 -9.18
N GLY A 228 5.64 -16.59 -9.07
CA GLY A 228 6.82 -15.76 -9.30
C GLY A 228 7.44 -15.29 -7.98
N PHE A 229 8.67 -14.81 -8.05
CA PHE A 229 9.29 -13.99 -7.01
C PHE A 229 9.91 -12.78 -7.71
N GLN A 230 9.17 -11.67 -7.77
CA GLN A 230 9.63 -10.44 -8.39
C GLN A 230 9.67 -9.32 -7.37
N VAL A 231 10.81 -8.62 -7.28
CA VAL A 231 10.95 -7.39 -6.50
C VAL A 231 10.63 -6.21 -7.42
N ASN A 232 9.48 -5.55 -7.22
CA ASN A 232 9.03 -4.46 -8.07
C ASN A 232 10.00 -3.27 -8.02
N GLY A 233 10.27 -2.66 -9.17
CA GLY A 233 11.25 -1.56 -9.27
C GLY A 233 12.72 -1.99 -9.19
N SER A 234 13.02 -3.28 -9.05
CA SER A 234 14.40 -3.79 -9.07
C SER A 234 14.91 -4.10 -10.47
N ALA A 235 16.23 -4.11 -10.64
CA ALA A 235 16.91 -4.65 -11.81
C ALA A 235 17.26 -6.14 -11.63
N MET A 236 16.42 -6.91 -10.95
CA MET A 236 16.63 -8.33 -10.69
C MET A 236 16.67 -9.16 -11.99
N ILE A 237 17.53 -10.18 -12.02
CA ILE A 237 17.72 -11.10 -13.14
C ILE A 237 17.61 -12.56 -12.70
N ILE A 238 17.34 -13.44 -13.67
CA ILE A 238 17.50 -14.88 -13.52
C ILE A 238 18.98 -15.21 -13.58
N SER A 239 19.52 -15.83 -12.53
CA SER A 239 20.96 -16.02 -12.35
C SER A 239 21.62 -16.83 -13.48
N SER A 240 20.92 -17.82 -14.03
CA SER A 240 21.46 -18.73 -15.05
C SER A 240 21.47 -18.13 -16.47
N SER A 241 20.48 -17.31 -16.82
CA SER A 241 20.30 -16.77 -18.18
C SER A 241 20.68 -15.30 -18.29
N GLY A 242 20.77 -14.60 -17.17
CA GLY A 242 20.91 -13.15 -17.10
C GLY A 242 19.72 -12.39 -17.67
N LEU A 243 18.58 -13.04 -17.94
CA LEU A 243 17.37 -12.36 -18.39
C LEU A 243 16.68 -11.63 -17.22
N PRO A 244 15.98 -10.51 -17.46
CA PRO A 244 15.23 -9.81 -16.41
C PRO A 244 14.22 -10.72 -15.70
N ALA A 245 14.09 -10.60 -14.38
CA ALA A 245 13.06 -11.29 -13.60
C ALA A 245 11.69 -10.63 -13.85
N SER A 246 11.09 -10.94 -15.00
CA SER A 246 9.81 -10.38 -15.46
C SER A 246 8.92 -11.50 -15.99
N ALA A 247 7.59 -11.35 -15.91
CA ALA A 247 6.64 -12.35 -16.42
C ALA A 247 6.85 -12.71 -17.91
N ALA A 248 7.48 -11.83 -18.70
CA ALA A 248 7.82 -12.06 -20.10
C ALA A 248 9.06 -12.95 -20.31
N SER A 249 9.89 -13.15 -19.28
CA SER A 249 11.15 -13.89 -19.38
C SER A 249 10.96 -15.36 -19.01
N LYS A 250 11.44 -16.25 -19.88
CA LYS A 250 11.38 -17.70 -19.64
C LYS A 250 12.12 -18.05 -18.35
N GLY A 251 11.42 -18.70 -17.42
CA GLY A 251 11.93 -19.11 -16.12
C GLY A 251 11.77 -18.07 -15.01
N ALA A 252 11.10 -16.92 -15.24
CA ALA A 252 10.78 -15.98 -14.17
C ALA A 252 9.53 -16.39 -13.37
N ILE A 253 8.61 -17.10 -14.03
CA ILE A 253 7.48 -17.78 -13.39
C ILE A 253 7.89 -19.24 -13.18
N VAL A 254 7.74 -19.72 -11.95
CA VAL A 254 8.20 -21.04 -11.51
C VAL A 254 7.00 -21.95 -11.34
N ALA A 255 7.02 -23.07 -12.06
CA ALA A 255 5.97 -24.07 -11.97
C ALA A 255 5.89 -24.68 -10.57
N SER A 256 4.72 -25.24 -10.22
CA SER A 256 4.56 -25.97 -8.97
C SER A 256 5.63 -27.07 -8.81
N ALA A 257 6.17 -27.19 -7.60
CA ALA A 257 7.27 -28.07 -7.21
C ALA A 257 8.65 -27.80 -7.85
N GLU A 258 8.80 -26.76 -8.67
CA GLU A 258 10.07 -26.36 -9.27
C GLU A 258 10.80 -25.28 -8.46
N SER A 259 12.03 -24.93 -8.88
CA SER A 259 12.83 -23.89 -8.25
C SER A 259 13.58 -23.04 -9.26
N GLN A 260 13.91 -21.80 -8.87
CA GLN A 260 14.67 -20.85 -9.67
C GLN A 260 15.58 -19.98 -8.81
N ASP A 261 16.75 -19.64 -9.36
CA ASP A 261 17.68 -18.70 -8.75
C ASP A 261 17.60 -17.31 -9.37
N PHE A 262 17.36 -16.30 -8.54
CA PHE A 262 17.38 -14.89 -8.93
C PHE A 262 18.54 -14.15 -8.25
N GLU A 263 19.03 -13.12 -8.91
CA GLU A 263 20.01 -12.22 -8.30
C GLU A 263 19.72 -10.76 -8.66
N TRP A 264 20.10 -9.88 -7.75
CA TRP A 264 20.01 -8.44 -7.95
C TRP A 264 21.25 -7.79 -7.34
N MET A 265 22.08 -7.19 -8.21
CA MET A 265 23.12 -6.29 -7.77
C MET A 265 22.47 -4.95 -7.41
N ILE A 266 22.37 -4.65 -6.11
CA ILE A 266 21.77 -3.41 -5.62
C ILE A 266 22.79 -2.28 -5.82
N PRO A 267 22.50 -1.26 -6.65
CA PRO A 267 23.38 -0.12 -6.81
C PRO A 267 23.73 0.55 -5.48
N VAL A 268 24.92 1.15 -5.39
CA VAL A 268 25.33 1.89 -4.18
C VAL A 268 24.54 3.18 -3.99
N ASP A 269 23.93 3.67 -5.06
CA ASP A 269 23.07 4.83 -5.17
C ASP A 269 21.59 4.45 -5.33
N GLU A 270 21.23 3.17 -5.12
CA GLU A 270 19.84 2.73 -5.09
C GLU A 270 19.07 3.53 -4.03
N GLN A 271 17.84 3.93 -4.33
CA GLN A 271 17.04 4.67 -3.35
C GLN A 271 16.78 3.78 -2.13
N GLU A 272 17.01 4.32 -0.92
CA GLU A 272 16.57 3.64 0.29
C GLU A 272 15.05 3.49 0.25
N GLY A 273 14.55 2.27 0.46
CA GLY A 273 13.13 2.10 0.70
C GLY A 273 12.52 0.76 0.35
N SER A 274 11.19 0.76 0.39
CA SER A 274 10.36 -0.43 0.20
C SER A 274 10.12 -0.77 -1.26
N HIS A 275 10.24 -2.06 -1.56
CA HIS A 275 9.79 -2.67 -2.81
C HIS A 275 8.81 -3.80 -2.49
N MET A 276 7.72 -3.90 -3.25
CA MET A 276 6.83 -5.05 -3.12
C MET A 276 7.46 -6.30 -3.76
N ILE A 277 7.37 -7.42 -3.05
CA ILE A 277 7.57 -8.76 -3.63
C ILE A 277 6.21 -9.25 -4.10
N MET A 278 6.11 -9.56 -5.40
CA MET A 278 4.87 -9.99 -6.03
C MET A 278 5.10 -11.19 -6.94
N SER A 279 4.07 -12.02 -7.08
CA SER A 279 3.97 -13.03 -8.13
C SER A 279 3.18 -12.46 -9.30
N HIS A 280 3.76 -12.47 -10.50
CA HIS A 280 3.08 -12.18 -11.77
C HIS A 280 2.64 -13.44 -12.53
N ALA A 281 2.52 -14.59 -11.86
CA ALA A 281 1.96 -15.81 -12.48
C ALA A 281 0.44 -15.68 -12.75
N GLY A 282 -0.23 -14.78 -12.03
CA GLY A 282 -1.65 -14.49 -12.10
C GLY A 282 -2.02 -13.45 -11.03
N ARG A 283 -3.29 -13.04 -10.99
CA ARG A 283 -3.78 -12.11 -9.94
C ARG A 283 -4.07 -12.84 -8.63
N ASP A 284 -4.56 -14.07 -8.73
CA ASP A 284 -5.08 -14.85 -7.60
C ASP A 284 -4.04 -15.11 -6.49
N PRO A 285 -2.76 -15.42 -6.80
CA PRO A 285 -1.77 -15.63 -5.75
C PRO A 285 -1.63 -14.42 -4.83
N SER A 286 -1.50 -13.21 -5.39
CA SER A 286 -1.35 -11.99 -4.60
C SER A 286 -2.65 -11.61 -3.87
N ALA A 287 -3.80 -11.87 -4.48
CA ALA A 287 -5.11 -11.62 -3.86
C ALA A 287 -5.37 -12.53 -2.65
N LEU A 288 -4.82 -13.75 -2.65
CA LEU A 288 -4.94 -14.71 -1.54
C LEU A 288 -3.72 -14.71 -0.62
N GLY A 289 -2.93 -13.63 -0.65
CA GLY A 289 -1.87 -13.39 0.34
C GLY A 289 -0.46 -13.77 -0.09
N LEU A 290 -0.18 -14.16 -1.34
CA LEU A 290 1.21 -14.32 -1.81
C LEU A 290 1.89 -12.95 -2.01
N ILE A 291 2.14 -12.25 -0.90
CA ILE A 291 2.68 -10.89 -0.84
C ILE A 291 3.92 -10.86 0.06
N GLY A 292 4.83 -9.93 -0.23
CA GLY A 292 5.97 -9.67 0.62
C GLY A 292 6.61 -8.31 0.31
N ALA A 293 7.68 -8.01 1.01
CA ALA A 293 8.44 -6.78 0.86
C ALA A 293 9.93 -7.07 0.80
N PHE A 294 10.63 -6.27 0.03
CA PHE A 294 12.07 -6.17 0.03
C PHE A 294 12.46 -4.74 0.35
N ILE A 295 13.20 -4.52 1.43
CA ILE A 295 13.66 -3.18 1.81
C ILE A 295 15.14 -3.03 1.44
N VAL A 296 15.46 -1.96 0.72
CA VAL A 296 16.83 -1.52 0.50
C VAL A 296 17.20 -0.55 1.60
N GLU A 297 18.12 -0.96 2.47
CA GLU A 297 18.62 -0.16 3.59
C GLU A 297 19.95 0.53 3.24
N PRO A 298 20.35 1.60 3.96
CA PRO A 298 21.63 2.25 3.72
C PRO A 298 22.80 1.29 3.88
N LYS A 299 23.88 1.55 3.15
CA LYS A 299 25.12 0.76 3.25
C LYS A 299 25.57 0.61 4.71
N GLY A 300 25.93 -0.62 5.08
CA GLY A 300 26.46 -0.94 6.42
C GLY A 300 25.41 -1.17 7.50
N SER A 301 24.12 -1.08 7.18
CA SER A 301 23.04 -1.30 8.15
C SER A 301 23.00 -2.74 8.65
N LYS A 302 22.66 -2.88 9.94
CA LYS A 302 22.53 -4.15 10.68
C LYS A 302 21.09 -4.26 11.19
N TYR A 303 20.53 -5.46 11.16
CA TYR A 303 19.12 -5.70 11.50
C TYR A 303 19.02 -6.53 12.77
N TYR A 304 18.25 -6.04 13.74
CA TYR A 304 18.05 -6.67 15.03
C TYR A 304 16.57 -6.89 15.32
N ASP A 305 16.29 -8.03 15.95
CA ASP A 305 14.98 -8.37 16.48
C ASP A 305 14.58 -7.38 17.59
N PRO A 306 13.34 -6.85 17.58
CA PRO A 306 12.92 -5.80 18.50
C PRO A 306 12.72 -6.32 19.94
N TRP A 307 12.66 -7.63 20.16
CA TRP A 307 12.37 -8.22 21.47
C TRP A 307 13.64 -8.66 22.19
N ASP A 308 14.58 -9.29 21.48
CA ASP A 308 15.80 -9.83 22.08
C ASP A 308 17.11 -9.18 21.60
N ALA A 309 17.01 -8.19 20.72
CA ALA A 309 18.13 -7.46 20.12
C ALA A 309 19.17 -8.35 19.42
N LYS A 310 18.80 -9.57 19.01
CA LYS A 310 19.68 -10.45 18.22
C LYS A 310 19.54 -10.21 16.72
N PRO A 311 20.56 -10.54 15.92
CA PRO A 311 20.47 -10.41 14.47
C PRO A 311 19.30 -11.19 13.88
N VAL A 312 18.55 -10.54 12.98
CA VAL A 312 17.37 -11.13 12.33
C VAL A 312 17.50 -11.09 10.80
N LYS A 313 16.84 -12.02 10.12
CA LYS A 313 16.83 -12.14 8.64
C LYS A 313 15.58 -11.56 7.98
N SER A 314 14.45 -11.59 8.68
CA SER A 314 13.14 -11.17 8.18
C SER A 314 12.26 -10.74 9.35
N GLY A 315 11.29 -9.87 9.08
CA GLY A 315 10.30 -9.43 10.08
C GLY A 315 9.69 -8.10 9.70
N TRP A 316 8.41 -7.89 10.02
CA TRP A 316 7.72 -6.64 9.75
C TRP A 316 8.10 -5.53 10.75
N GLU A 317 8.48 -5.91 11.98
CA GLU A 317 8.96 -5.01 13.03
C GLU A 317 10.42 -5.36 13.36
N ILE A 318 11.35 -4.42 13.15
CA ILE A 318 12.77 -4.60 13.49
C ILE A 318 13.42 -3.31 14.00
N MET A 319 14.62 -3.44 14.53
CA MET A 319 15.54 -2.32 14.76
C MET A 319 16.64 -2.34 13.70
N VAL A 320 16.86 -1.19 13.06
CA VAL A 320 17.95 -0.98 12.09
C VAL A 320 19.02 -0.14 12.76
N ALA A 321 20.24 -0.68 12.82
CA ALA A 321 21.40 0.03 13.35
C ALA A 321 22.39 0.38 12.25
N ASN A 322 23.02 1.54 12.36
CA ASN A 322 24.00 2.01 11.38
C ASN A 322 25.11 2.79 12.08
N ASP A 323 26.37 2.51 11.73
CA ASP A 323 27.51 3.14 12.42
C ASP A 323 27.68 4.63 12.03
N ASP A 324 27.10 5.06 10.90
CA ASP A 324 27.17 6.43 10.37
C ASP A 324 25.87 7.24 10.56
N ALA A 325 24.80 6.63 11.09
CA ALA A 325 23.50 7.26 11.31
C ALA A 325 22.89 6.90 12.68
N ARG A 326 21.74 7.48 13.02
CA ARG A 326 20.99 7.07 14.22
C ARG A 326 20.27 5.75 13.95
N ASP A 327 20.24 4.89 14.95
CA ASP A 327 19.43 3.68 14.87
C ASP A 327 17.95 4.07 14.87
N PHE A 328 17.13 3.27 14.20
CA PHE A 328 15.70 3.52 14.08
C PHE A 328 14.89 2.23 14.14
N ARG A 329 13.62 2.37 14.48
CA ARG A 329 12.63 1.29 14.39
C ARG A 329 11.97 1.31 13.02
N GLU A 330 11.83 0.13 12.45
CA GLU A 330 11.13 -0.03 11.19
C GLU A 330 9.85 -0.84 11.39
N PHE A 331 8.77 -0.34 10.83
CA PHE A 331 7.46 -1.00 10.84
C PHE A 331 6.95 -1.14 9.40
N VAL A 332 6.82 -2.38 8.93
CA VAL A 332 6.31 -2.69 7.59
C VAL A 332 4.84 -3.09 7.66
N LEU A 333 3.99 -2.27 7.06
CA LEU A 333 2.53 -2.42 7.07
C LEU A 333 2.03 -2.72 5.66
N PHE A 334 1.50 -3.92 5.48
CA PHE A 334 0.76 -4.35 4.31
C PHE A 334 -0.71 -4.08 4.53
N TYR A 335 -1.27 -3.14 3.77
CA TYR A 335 -2.72 -3.06 3.59
C TYR A 335 -3.11 -3.97 2.44
N HIS A 336 -4.04 -4.91 2.67
CA HIS A 336 -4.45 -5.84 1.63
C HIS A 336 -5.89 -6.35 1.78
N GLU A 337 -6.49 -6.64 0.63
CA GLU A 337 -7.73 -7.41 0.55
C GLU A 337 -7.47 -8.89 0.39
N ILE A 338 -8.32 -9.66 1.04
CA ILE A 338 -8.34 -11.11 0.94
C ILE A 338 -9.32 -11.51 -0.17
N GLY A 339 -8.76 -11.92 -1.30
CA GLY A 339 -9.48 -12.39 -2.47
C GLY A 339 -10.26 -11.29 -3.20
N ASP A 340 -10.82 -11.66 -4.34
CA ASP A 340 -11.66 -10.78 -5.16
C ASP A 340 -13.00 -10.46 -4.48
N GLU A 341 -13.79 -9.59 -5.11
CA GLU A 341 -15.11 -9.17 -4.63
C GLU A 341 -16.05 -10.30 -4.18
N SER A 342 -15.93 -11.50 -4.77
CA SER A 342 -16.76 -12.65 -4.45
C SER A 342 -16.21 -13.52 -3.31
N PHE A 343 -14.92 -13.36 -2.99
CA PHE A 343 -14.24 -14.12 -1.96
C PHE A 343 -14.68 -13.66 -0.57
N ARG A 344 -15.03 -14.65 0.26
CA ARG A 344 -15.48 -14.47 1.63
C ARG A 344 -14.62 -15.34 2.54
N PRO A 345 -13.96 -14.76 3.56
CA PRO A 345 -13.29 -15.55 4.58
C PRO A 345 -14.29 -16.43 5.34
N LEU A 346 -13.76 -17.44 6.02
CA LEU A 346 -14.53 -18.37 6.83
C LEU A 346 -14.49 -17.94 8.28
N ASN A 347 -15.61 -18.11 8.97
CA ASN A 347 -15.62 -18.08 10.42
C ASN A 347 -14.99 -19.36 10.98
N ARG A 348 -14.82 -19.43 12.29
CA ARG A 348 -14.28 -20.60 12.99
C ARG A 348 -15.00 -21.94 12.73
N PHE A 349 -16.25 -21.91 12.28
CA PHE A 349 -17.06 -23.10 11.98
C PHE A 349 -16.92 -23.56 10.53
N GLY A 350 -16.09 -22.87 9.73
CA GLY A 350 -15.92 -23.13 8.30
C GLY A 350 -17.07 -22.58 7.45
N GLU A 351 -17.87 -21.66 7.99
CA GLU A 351 -18.97 -21.01 7.26
C GLU A 351 -18.50 -19.68 6.69
N MET A 352 -18.98 -19.33 5.51
CA MET A 352 -18.65 -18.05 4.86
C MET A 352 -19.17 -16.88 5.69
N ILE A 353 -18.27 -15.97 6.10
CA ILE A 353 -18.61 -14.69 6.74
C ILE A 353 -19.50 -13.87 5.80
N PRO A 354 -20.61 -13.25 6.25
CA PRO A 354 -21.53 -12.51 5.38
C PRO A 354 -20.83 -11.41 4.57
N GLN A 355 -21.30 -11.18 3.34
CA GLN A 355 -20.74 -10.14 2.46
C GLN A 355 -20.91 -8.72 3.04
N ARG A 356 -21.96 -8.52 3.83
CA ARG A 356 -22.28 -7.26 4.51
C ARG A 356 -22.55 -7.58 5.97
N ASP A 357 -21.86 -6.87 6.85
CA ASP A 357 -21.96 -7.04 8.29
C ASP A 357 -23.40 -6.70 8.76
N PRO A 358 -24.08 -7.59 9.50
CA PRO A 358 -25.46 -7.37 9.92
C PRO A 358 -25.61 -6.29 11.00
N LEU A 359 -24.55 -5.96 11.75
CA LEU A 359 -24.56 -4.96 12.82
C LEU A 359 -24.06 -3.61 12.31
N THR A 360 -22.92 -3.60 11.62
CA THR A 360 -22.23 -2.35 11.25
C THR A 360 -22.41 -1.93 9.80
N ASP A 361 -23.06 -2.77 8.99
CA ASP A 361 -23.25 -2.56 7.56
C ASP A 361 -21.95 -2.54 6.74
N ALA A 362 -20.81 -2.85 7.37
CA ALA A 362 -19.51 -2.87 6.74
C ALA A 362 -19.46 -3.90 5.60
N TYR A 363 -18.76 -3.53 4.54
CA TYR A 363 -18.65 -4.36 3.35
C TYR A 363 -17.43 -5.28 3.44
N ARG A 364 -17.65 -6.58 3.21
CA ARG A 364 -16.63 -7.64 3.28
C ARG A 364 -15.87 -7.63 4.62
N PRO A 365 -16.57 -7.81 5.77
CA PRO A 365 -15.91 -7.92 7.07
C PRO A 365 -14.90 -9.08 7.07
N SER A 366 -13.82 -8.94 7.85
CA SER A 366 -12.66 -9.84 7.90
C SER A 366 -11.80 -9.90 6.63
N ALA A 367 -12.31 -9.50 5.46
CA ALA A 367 -11.54 -9.51 4.21
C ALA A 367 -10.64 -8.28 4.03
N ARG A 368 -10.78 -7.28 4.91
CA ARG A 368 -9.94 -6.07 4.94
C ARG A 368 -8.87 -6.27 6.00
N ALA A 369 -7.65 -6.60 5.57
CA ALA A 369 -6.59 -7.04 6.46
C ALA A 369 -5.34 -6.16 6.44
N MET A 370 -4.61 -6.22 7.54
CA MET A 370 -3.27 -5.66 7.74
C MET A 370 -2.31 -6.78 8.12
N ASN A 371 -1.25 -7.00 7.34
CA ASN A 371 -0.27 -8.08 7.55
C ASN A 371 -0.92 -9.45 7.88
N TYR A 372 -1.88 -9.89 7.05
CA TYR A 372 -2.69 -11.11 7.25
C TYR A 372 -3.62 -11.14 8.46
N ARG A 373 -3.82 -10.03 9.17
CA ARG A 373 -4.71 -9.94 10.33
C ARG A 373 -5.86 -8.99 10.05
N SER A 374 -7.03 -9.26 10.62
CA SER A 374 -8.22 -8.42 10.42
C SER A 374 -9.12 -8.50 11.65
N GLU A 375 -9.54 -7.35 12.17
CA GLU A 375 -10.37 -7.26 13.38
C GLU A 375 -11.65 -6.46 13.12
N PRO A 376 -12.69 -7.06 12.47
CA PRO A 376 -13.94 -6.37 12.18
C PRO A 376 -14.72 -6.04 13.46
N PHE A 377 -15.43 -4.92 13.46
CA PHE A 377 -16.20 -4.48 14.64
C PHE A 377 -17.45 -5.32 14.87
N GLY A 378 -18.26 -5.52 13.83
CA GLY A 378 -19.61 -6.07 13.97
C GLY A 378 -19.60 -7.57 14.25
N ILE A 379 -19.30 -8.38 13.23
CA ILE A 379 -19.40 -9.85 13.28
C ILE A 379 -18.62 -10.54 14.41
N ASN A 380 -17.62 -9.86 14.98
CA ASN A 380 -16.79 -10.38 16.05
C ASN A 380 -17.08 -9.67 17.37
N ASN A 381 -16.52 -8.48 17.57
CA ASN A 381 -16.54 -7.79 18.87
C ASN A 381 -17.95 -7.40 19.33
N LEU A 382 -18.67 -6.63 18.51
CA LEU A 382 -20.03 -6.18 18.86
C LEU A 382 -21.02 -7.35 18.92
N ALA A 383 -20.85 -8.37 18.07
CA ALA A 383 -21.63 -9.60 18.13
C ALA A 383 -21.47 -10.34 19.47
N GLN A 384 -20.29 -10.30 20.10
CA GLN A 384 -20.12 -10.85 21.46
C GLN A 384 -20.89 -10.05 22.51
N GLN A 385 -20.95 -8.72 22.37
CA GLN A 385 -21.75 -7.89 23.27
C GLN A 385 -23.24 -8.16 23.11
N ASP A 386 -23.76 -8.18 21.88
CA ASP A 386 -25.16 -8.51 21.60
C ASP A 386 -25.52 -9.90 22.15
N LYS A 387 -24.67 -10.91 21.90
CA LYS A 387 -24.90 -12.27 22.41
C LYS A 387 -24.95 -12.33 23.95
N LYS A 388 -24.13 -11.55 24.65
CA LYS A 388 -23.96 -11.63 26.11
C LYS A 388 -24.88 -10.68 26.87
N PHE A 389 -25.16 -9.52 26.31
CA PHE A 389 -25.85 -8.41 26.97
C PHE A 389 -27.12 -7.96 26.23
N HIS A 390 -27.41 -8.48 25.03
CA HIS A 390 -28.51 -8.06 24.16
C HIS A 390 -28.47 -6.56 23.85
N TYR A 391 -27.26 -6.03 23.75
CA TYR A 391 -26.96 -4.64 23.46
C TYR A 391 -25.52 -4.52 22.94
N GLU A 392 -25.37 -3.84 21.82
CA GLU A 392 -24.12 -3.43 21.21
C GLU A 392 -23.80 -1.96 21.52
N ASP A 393 -22.60 -1.70 22.03
CA ASP A 393 -22.09 -0.34 22.25
C ASP A 393 -20.98 -0.05 21.23
N GLU A 394 -21.37 0.58 20.12
CA GLU A 394 -20.45 0.97 19.04
C GLU A 394 -19.33 1.92 19.53
N SER A 395 -19.53 2.66 20.62
CA SER A 395 -18.47 3.52 21.17
C SER A 395 -17.29 2.72 21.71
N LEU A 396 -17.48 1.42 21.95
CA LEU A 396 -16.46 0.50 22.44
C LEU A 396 -15.76 -0.27 21.32
N SER A 397 -16.05 -0.05 20.04
CA SER A 397 -15.48 -0.85 18.93
C SER A 397 -13.95 -0.91 18.88
N TYR A 398 -13.26 0.14 19.35
CA TYR A 398 -11.80 0.20 19.48
C TYR A 398 -11.28 -0.17 20.89
N SER A 399 -12.15 -0.56 21.82
CA SER A 399 -11.81 -0.68 23.24
C SER A 399 -11.02 -1.95 23.53
N SER A 400 -9.71 -1.83 23.72
CA SER A 400 -8.87 -2.92 24.22
C SER A 400 -9.26 -3.38 25.63
N TYR A 401 -9.93 -2.54 26.43
CA TYR A 401 -10.45 -2.94 27.73
C TYR A 401 -11.62 -3.93 27.60
N THR A 402 -12.45 -3.74 26.57
CA THR A 402 -13.64 -4.56 26.33
C THR A 402 -13.30 -5.85 25.58
N PHE A 403 -12.46 -5.75 24.56
CA PHE A 403 -12.21 -6.83 23.59
C PHE A 403 -10.78 -7.37 23.60
N GLY A 404 -9.87 -6.76 24.37
CA GLY A 404 -8.44 -7.05 24.32
C GLY A 404 -7.74 -6.24 23.22
N ASP A 405 -6.41 -6.19 23.29
CA ASP A 405 -5.60 -5.57 22.24
C ASP A 405 -5.79 -6.33 20.91
N ALA A 406 -5.96 -5.59 19.81
CA ALA A 406 -6.28 -6.15 18.50
C ALA A 406 -5.17 -7.10 17.98
N PRO A 407 -5.51 -8.14 17.21
CA PRO A 407 -4.54 -9.04 16.59
C PRO A 407 -3.87 -8.44 15.34
N THR A 408 -4.42 -7.34 14.81
CA THR A 408 -3.77 -6.54 13.77
C THR A 408 -2.46 -5.95 14.27
N THR A 409 -1.61 -5.46 13.36
CA THR A 409 -0.28 -4.96 13.72
C THR A 409 -0.33 -3.83 14.74
N ILE A 410 0.47 -3.97 15.81
CA ILE A 410 0.68 -2.92 16.82
C ILE A 410 2.18 -2.63 16.83
N PRO A 411 2.65 -1.66 16.04
CA PRO A 411 4.03 -1.16 16.09
C PRO A 411 4.37 -0.67 17.50
N ARG A 412 5.56 -1.00 18.00
CA ARG A 412 5.96 -0.67 19.39
C ARG A 412 7.27 0.07 19.43
N SER A 413 7.31 1.11 20.27
CA SER A 413 8.49 1.98 20.38
C SER A 413 8.61 2.67 21.72
N TYR A 414 9.78 3.27 21.98
CA TYR A 414 9.96 4.15 23.12
C TYR A 414 9.99 5.62 22.72
N LEU A 415 9.66 6.50 23.68
CA LEU A 415 9.67 7.94 23.48
C LEU A 415 10.97 8.47 22.86
N GLY A 416 10.83 9.14 21.72
CA GLY A 416 11.89 9.75 20.93
C GLY A 416 12.63 8.78 19.99
N ASP A 417 12.24 7.50 19.92
CA ASP A 417 12.88 6.53 19.01
C ASP A 417 12.62 7.00 17.58
N PRO A 418 13.66 7.20 16.74
CA PRO A 418 13.44 7.39 15.32
C PRO A 418 12.65 6.20 14.78
N ALA A 419 11.62 6.46 13.98
CA ALA A 419 10.72 5.43 13.47
C ALA A 419 10.37 5.69 12.00
N LYS A 420 10.48 4.65 11.18
CA LYS A 420 10.03 4.64 9.78
C LYS A 420 8.89 3.65 9.61
N PHE A 421 7.83 4.10 8.97
CA PHE A 421 6.73 3.23 8.54
C PHE A 421 6.88 2.96 7.06
N ARG A 422 6.88 1.69 6.68
CA ARG A 422 6.96 1.22 5.30
C ARG A 422 5.56 0.74 4.92
N LEU A 423 4.86 1.52 4.11
CA LEU A 423 3.49 1.21 3.68
C LEU A 423 3.51 0.48 2.36
N ILE A 424 2.82 -0.65 2.29
CA ILE A 424 2.77 -1.50 1.11
C ILE A 424 1.34 -1.89 0.85
N HIS A 425 0.91 -1.81 -0.40
CA HIS A 425 -0.35 -2.38 -0.82
C HIS A 425 -0.14 -3.83 -1.26
N GLY A 426 -0.47 -4.77 -0.38
CA GLY A 426 -0.61 -6.18 -0.76
C GLY A 426 -1.96 -6.39 -1.46
N GLY A 427 -2.04 -7.11 -2.57
CA GLY A 427 -3.32 -7.31 -3.28
C GLY A 427 -3.55 -6.35 -4.45
N GLY A 428 -4.79 -6.23 -4.90
CA GLY A 428 -5.06 -5.73 -6.25
C GLY A 428 -6.43 -5.12 -6.53
N GLU A 429 -7.24 -4.82 -5.50
CA GLU A 429 -8.64 -4.42 -5.71
C GLU A 429 -8.86 -2.90 -5.58
N VAL A 430 -8.69 -2.34 -4.38
CA VAL A 430 -9.07 -0.94 -4.09
C VAL A 430 -7.89 -0.16 -3.53
N PHE A 431 -8.12 1.11 -3.17
CA PHE A 431 -7.10 1.94 -2.53
C PHE A 431 -7.28 1.91 -1.01
N HIS A 432 -6.17 2.09 -0.30
CA HIS A 432 -6.16 2.26 1.15
C HIS A 432 -5.60 3.61 1.54
N SER A 433 -6.00 4.12 2.69
CA SER A 433 -5.57 5.43 3.17
C SER A 433 -5.00 5.29 4.58
N HIS A 434 -3.68 5.16 4.72
CA HIS A 434 -3.05 5.10 6.03
C HIS A 434 -3.23 6.44 6.75
N HIS A 435 -3.97 6.43 7.84
CA HIS A 435 -4.14 7.58 8.71
C HIS A 435 -3.92 7.20 10.16
N PRO A 436 -2.77 7.55 10.75
CA PRO A 436 -2.62 7.57 12.20
C PRO A 436 -3.44 8.73 12.80
N HIS A 437 -3.62 8.75 14.12
CA HIS A 437 -4.27 9.81 14.88
C HIS A 437 -3.32 10.35 15.94
N GLY A 438 -3.06 11.66 15.94
CA GLY A 438 -2.21 12.34 16.92
C GLY A 438 -2.00 13.83 16.62
N GLY A 439 -1.47 14.59 17.59
CA GLY A 439 -1.34 16.04 17.46
C GLY A 439 -0.30 16.53 16.44
N SER A 440 0.58 15.64 15.95
CA SER A 440 1.73 15.96 15.07
C SER A 440 2.21 14.78 14.23
N ILE A 441 1.32 13.80 14.00
CA ILE A 441 1.54 12.62 13.14
C ILE A 441 1.63 13.00 11.66
N ARG A 442 2.70 13.69 11.32
CA ARG A 442 2.92 14.18 9.95
C ARG A 442 4.23 13.63 9.44
N TRP A 443 4.32 13.55 8.14
CA TRP A 443 5.57 13.30 7.43
C TRP A 443 5.64 14.23 6.24
N THR A 444 6.86 14.47 5.79
CA THR A 444 7.10 15.19 4.53
C THR A 444 6.75 14.29 3.36
N ARG A 445 5.99 14.79 2.39
CA ARG A 445 5.66 14.04 1.17
C ARG A 445 6.89 13.72 0.31
N SER A 446 7.93 14.54 0.40
CA SER A 446 9.18 14.38 -0.36
C SER A 446 10.38 14.78 0.51
N PRO A 447 10.79 13.94 1.47
CA PRO A 447 11.80 14.29 2.49
C PRO A 447 13.12 14.78 1.89
N GLN A 448 13.59 14.12 0.82
CA GLN A 448 14.87 14.42 0.15
C GLN A 448 14.88 15.76 -0.61
N ARG A 449 13.71 16.41 -0.81
CA ARG A 449 13.64 17.74 -1.43
C ARG A 449 13.99 18.86 -0.44
N GLU A 450 13.96 18.58 0.86
CA GLU A 450 14.21 19.55 1.92
C GLU A 450 15.67 19.51 2.40
N VAL A 451 16.62 19.87 1.55
CA VAL A 451 18.06 19.85 1.90
C VAL A 451 18.39 20.71 3.15
N GLN A 452 17.54 21.70 3.47
CA GLN A 452 17.71 22.57 4.64
C GLN A 452 17.11 22.01 5.94
N LEU A 453 16.24 21.01 5.87
CA LEU A 453 15.71 20.33 7.06
C LEU A 453 16.60 19.14 7.37
N LYS A 454 17.27 19.18 8.52
CA LYS A 454 17.85 17.96 9.10
C LYS A 454 16.74 16.92 9.26
N ASN A 455 17.06 15.65 9.03
CA ASN A 455 16.10 14.54 9.11
C ASN A 455 15.23 14.65 10.36
N LEU A 456 13.94 14.96 10.15
CA LEU A 456 13.00 15.27 11.22
C LEU A 456 12.69 14.05 12.08
N THR A 457 12.92 12.83 11.58
CA THR A 457 12.75 11.58 12.32
C THR A 457 13.59 11.54 13.60
N THR A 458 14.69 12.30 13.65
CA THR A 458 15.58 12.39 14.82
C THR A 458 15.42 13.70 15.59
N ALA A 459 14.49 14.58 15.22
CA ALA A 459 14.42 15.92 15.79
C ALA A 459 14.11 15.92 17.29
N ALA A 460 13.29 14.98 17.78
CA ALA A 460 12.97 14.84 19.20
C ALA A 460 13.86 13.84 19.96
N TRP A 461 15.05 13.54 19.42
CA TRP A 461 16.00 12.57 19.99
C TRP A 461 16.32 12.83 21.47
N ASP A 462 16.61 14.08 21.83
CA ASP A 462 16.97 14.48 23.20
C ASP A 462 15.83 15.16 23.97
N GLY A 463 14.65 15.35 23.37
CA GLY A 463 13.55 16.07 24.01
C GLY A 463 12.47 16.54 23.06
N PRO A 464 11.33 17.03 23.59
CA PRO A 464 10.25 17.56 22.77
C PRO A 464 10.70 18.79 21.97
N VAL A 465 10.22 18.89 20.73
CA VAL A 465 10.50 20.00 19.82
C VAL A 465 9.34 20.98 19.87
N LYS A 466 9.53 22.10 20.56
CA LYS A 466 8.47 23.11 20.79
C LYS A 466 8.12 23.92 19.53
N TYR A 467 9.10 24.16 18.66
CA TYR A 467 8.96 25.00 17.47
C TYR A 467 9.55 24.31 16.23
N PRO A 468 8.92 23.23 15.73
CA PRO A 468 9.38 22.58 14.50
C PRO A 468 9.23 23.54 13.31
N VAL A 469 10.07 23.37 12.29
CA VAL A 469 10.06 24.23 11.09
C VAL A 469 8.88 23.84 10.20
N VAL A 470 7.76 24.56 10.30
CA VAL A 470 6.51 24.19 9.59
C VAL A 470 6.46 24.62 8.11
N ARG A 471 7.22 25.65 7.72
CA ARG A 471 7.20 26.16 6.33
C ARG A 471 8.35 25.57 5.52
N THR A 472 8.00 24.63 4.66
CA THR A 472 8.92 23.79 3.87
C THR A 472 8.46 23.80 2.40
N THR A 473 9.31 23.40 1.45
CA THR A 473 8.92 23.29 0.03
C THR A 473 8.13 22.01 -0.28
N THR A 474 8.27 20.99 0.57
CA THR A 474 7.46 19.77 0.60
C THR A 474 6.27 19.96 1.53
N ASP A 475 5.11 19.44 1.12
CA ASP A 475 3.94 19.39 1.98
C ASP A 475 4.14 18.41 3.13
N ARG A 476 3.55 18.74 4.27
CA ARG A 476 3.42 17.83 5.41
C ARG A 476 2.03 17.23 5.37
N VAL A 477 1.95 15.92 5.25
CA VAL A 477 0.70 15.17 5.17
C VAL A 477 0.55 14.28 6.40
N ASP A 478 -0.69 13.96 6.75
CA ASP A 478 -1.10 13.09 7.85
C ASP A 478 -1.96 11.90 7.39
N VAL A 479 -2.24 11.83 6.09
CA VAL A 479 -2.91 10.72 5.42
C VAL A 479 -2.10 10.39 4.17
N GLU A 480 -1.86 9.09 3.95
CA GLU A 480 -1.28 8.62 2.70
C GLU A 480 -2.22 7.64 2.02
N VAL A 481 -2.51 7.88 0.74
CA VAL A 481 -3.25 6.95 -0.08
C VAL A 481 -2.26 6.05 -0.82
N ILE A 482 -2.44 4.74 -0.69
CA ILE A 482 -1.68 3.72 -1.41
C ILE A 482 -2.63 2.90 -2.27
N GLY A 483 -2.26 2.72 -3.54
CA GLY A 483 -2.95 1.89 -4.51
C GLY A 483 -2.28 0.54 -4.73
N PRO A 484 -2.93 -0.36 -5.49
CA PRO A 484 -2.38 -1.68 -5.80
C PRO A 484 -0.93 -1.64 -6.28
N ALA A 485 -0.10 -2.51 -5.68
CA ALA A 485 1.33 -2.63 -5.96
C ALA A 485 2.19 -1.39 -5.69
N GLU A 486 1.65 -0.38 -5.01
CA GLU A 486 2.44 0.76 -4.52
C GLU A 486 3.12 0.43 -3.19
N ALA A 487 4.32 0.96 -3.04
CA ALA A 487 5.07 0.95 -1.79
C ALA A 487 5.57 2.38 -1.53
N LEU A 488 5.41 2.85 -0.29
CA LEU A 488 5.80 4.18 0.13
C LEU A 488 6.34 4.15 1.56
N ASP A 489 7.36 4.96 1.80
CA ASP A 489 7.98 5.08 3.11
C ASP A 489 7.66 6.41 3.77
N LEU A 490 7.29 6.33 5.04
CA LEU A 490 6.97 7.48 5.88
C LEU A 490 8.08 7.70 6.90
N GLU A 491 8.68 8.88 6.82
CA GLU A 491 9.61 9.39 7.83
C GLU A 491 8.82 10.24 8.83
N THR A 492 8.47 9.63 9.96
CA THR A 492 7.62 10.27 10.97
C THR A 492 8.30 11.51 11.55
N GLU A 493 7.60 12.65 11.53
CA GLU A 493 8.13 13.88 12.12
C GLU A 493 8.40 13.68 13.62
N CYS A 494 9.64 13.96 14.04
CA CYS A 494 10.11 13.82 15.41
C CYS A 494 10.14 12.38 15.98
N GLY A 495 9.90 11.35 15.16
CA GLY A 495 9.95 9.96 15.59
C GLY A 495 8.85 9.61 16.61
N SER A 496 9.17 8.67 17.50
CA SER A 496 8.21 8.02 18.40
C SER A 496 7.71 8.95 19.50
N GLY A 497 6.38 9.08 19.60
CA GLY A 497 5.75 10.08 20.47
C GLY A 497 5.77 11.49 19.90
N LEU A 498 6.30 11.65 18.68
CA LEU A 498 6.25 12.86 17.87
C LEU A 498 6.90 14.06 18.56
N CYS A 499 6.67 15.29 18.05
CA CYS A 499 7.37 16.46 18.57
C CYS A 499 7.01 16.82 20.02
N GLN A 500 5.84 16.38 20.50
CA GLN A 500 5.39 16.56 21.88
C GLN A 500 6.01 15.51 22.83
N ARG A 501 6.59 14.43 22.29
CA ARG A 501 7.13 13.30 23.04
C ARG A 501 6.07 12.67 23.96
N LEU A 502 4.91 12.36 23.37
CA LEU A 502 3.74 11.79 24.05
C LEU A 502 3.81 10.26 24.06
N ALA A 503 3.63 9.66 25.24
CA ALA A 503 3.47 8.22 25.38
C ALA A 503 1.98 7.86 25.35
N GLY A 504 1.66 6.71 24.79
CA GLY A 504 0.30 6.24 24.59
C GLY A 504 0.13 5.46 23.29
N ASP A 505 -1.13 5.14 22.99
CA ASP A 505 -1.53 4.45 21.78
C ASP A 505 -2.06 5.47 20.76
N PHE A 506 -1.41 5.54 19.60
CA PHE A 506 -1.83 6.37 18.47
C PHE A 506 -2.58 5.47 17.48
N LEU A 507 -3.91 5.54 17.49
CA LEU A 507 -4.76 4.80 16.56
C LEU A 507 -4.32 5.06 15.13
N PHE A 508 -4.23 4.03 14.29
CA PHE A 508 -4.18 4.18 12.85
C PHE A 508 -5.14 3.23 12.17
N HIS A 509 -5.62 3.61 11.00
CA HIS A 509 -6.52 2.77 10.23
C HIS A 509 -6.51 3.15 8.76
N CYS A 510 -7.15 2.33 7.92
CA CYS A 510 -7.51 2.77 6.58
C CYS A 510 -8.61 3.84 6.71
N HIS A 511 -8.42 5.07 6.21
CA HIS A 511 -9.36 6.19 6.36
C HIS A 511 -10.62 6.09 5.47
N VAL A 512 -10.81 4.96 4.79
CA VAL A 512 -12.07 4.61 4.12
C VAL A 512 -12.97 3.92 5.15
N ALA A 513 -14.14 4.51 5.45
CA ALA A 513 -14.98 4.10 6.56
C ALA A 513 -15.26 2.59 6.61
N HIS A 514 -15.71 2.02 5.50
CA HIS A 514 -16.01 0.58 5.43
C HIS A 514 -14.77 -0.31 5.61
N HIS A 515 -13.55 0.18 5.35
CA HIS A 515 -12.34 -0.64 5.46
C HIS A 515 -11.91 -0.85 6.91
N TYR A 516 -11.91 0.22 7.73
CA TYR A 516 -11.50 0.08 9.12
C TYR A 516 -12.55 -0.67 9.95
N VAL A 517 -13.84 -0.45 9.69
CA VAL A 517 -14.93 -1.18 10.36
C VAL A 517 -14.89 -2.67 9.99
N ALA A 518 -14.49 -2.99 8.76
CA ALA A 518 -14.30 -4.36 8.29
C ALA A 518 -12.99 -5.01 8.76
N GLY A 519 -12.09 -4.27 9.41
CA GLY A 519 -10.95 -4.82 10.14
C GLY A 519 -9.56 -4.24 9.86
N MET A 520 -9.44 -3.19 9.04
CA MET A 520 -8.16 -2.50 8.78
C MET A 520 -7.86 -1.37 9.76
N TRP A 521 -7.49 -1.72 11.00
CA TRP A 521 -7.07 -0.77 12.01
C TRP A 521 -6.06 -1.39 12.97
N GLY A 522 -5.30 -0.55 13.67
CA GLY A 522 -4.34 -0.91 14.71
C GLY A 522 -3.94 0.35 15.46
N TYR A 523 -2.89 0.29 16.27
CA TYR A 523 -2.35 1.50 16.91
C TYR A 523 -0.85 1.38 17.09
N TRP A 524 -0.18 2.52 17.04
CA TRP A 524 1.23 2.63 17.36
C TRP A 524 1.36 2.88 18.87
N ARG A 525 1.94 1.92 19.58
CA ARG A 525 2.13 1.99 21.04
C ARG A 525 3.50 2.57 21.36
N VAL A 526 3.52 3.70 22.03
CA VAL A 526 4.74 4.42 22.43
C VAL A 526 4.85 4.43 23.95
N TYR A 527 5.90 3.79 24.46
CA TYR A 527 6.14 3.67 25.90
C TYR A 527 7.09 4.75 26.42
N ASN A 528 6.85 5.19 27.66
CA ASN A 528 7.75 6.05 28.43
C ASN A 528 8.62 5.28 29.43
N THR A 529 8.32 4.01 29.70
CA THR A 529 9.10 3.13 30.59
C THR A 529 9.51 1.87 29.86
N LEU A 530 10.61 1.23 30.30
CA LEU A 530 11.13 0.02 29.68
C LEU A 530 10.14 -1.14 29.86
N GLN A 531 9.89 -1.88 28.78
CA GLN A 531 9.05 -3.07 28.77
C GLN A 531 9.92 -4.32 28.96
N SER A 532 10.30 -4.62 30.21
CA SER A 532 11.20 -5.74 30.55
C SER A 532 10.49 -7.07 30.84
N GLY A 533 9.15 -7.11 30.79
CA GLY A 533 8.34 -8.30 31.03
C GLY A 533 7.07 -8.00 31.84
N ASN A 534 6.13 -8.94 31.82
CA ASN A 534 4.80 -8.75 32.37
C ASN A 534 4.81 -8.59 33.91
N TYR A 535 3.76 -7.97 34.42
CA TYR A 535 3.54 -7.70 35.83
C TYR A 535 3.76 -8.96 36.70
N PRO A 536 4.44 -8.86 37.85
CA PRO A 536 4.91 -7.63 38.52
C PRO A 536 6.29 -7.11 38.09
N PHE A 537 6.92 -7.69 37.05
CA PHE A 537 8.37 -7.56 36.84
C PHE A 537 8.81 -6.45 35.87
N GLY A 538 7.95 -5.49 35.53
CA GLY A 538 8.38 -4.26 34.84
C GLY A 538 7.39 -3.64 33.85
N SER A 539 6.31 -4.34 33.48
CA SER A 539 5.28 -3.82 32.58
C SER A 539 3.87 -4.32 32.91
N THR A 540 2.85 -3.49 32.72
CA THR A 540 1.43 -3.88 32.73
C THR A 540 0.93 -4.34 31.36
N ASP A 541 1.74 -4.19 30.32
CA ASP A 541 1.47 -4.73 28.99
C ASP A 541 1.66 -6.26 29.03
N ILE A 542 0.77 -6.98 28.34
CA ILE A 542 0.80 -8.43 28.22
C ILE A 542 1.69 -8.89 27.05
N MET A 543 2.05 -7.97 26.15
CA MET A 543 2.92 -8.23 25.01
C MET A 543 4.35 -8.54 25.45
N ARG A 544 5.11 -9.17 24.56
CA ARG A 544 6.50 -9.57 24.82
C ARG A 544 7.39 -8.37 25.21
N PRO A 545 8.48 -8.59 25.96
CA PRO A 545 9.47 -7.55 26.22
C PRO A 545 9.94 -6.84 24.95
N LEU A 546 10.27 -5.56 25.05
CA LEU A 546 10.76 -4.75 23.92
C LEU A 546 12.15 -4.21 24.25
N ALA A 547 13.12 -4.50 23.40
CA ALA A 547 14.48 -4.00 23.53
C ALA A 547 14.56 -2.51 23.17
N GLU A 548 15.48 -1.80 23.80
CA GLU A 548 15.87 -0.44 23.39
C GLU A 548 16.65 -0.49 22.07
N LEU A 549 16.62 0.60 21.30
CA LEU A 549 17.52 0.77 20.16
C LEU A 549 18.99 0.66 20.62
N PRO A 550 19.89 0.01 19.85
CA PRO A 550 21.27 -0.22 20.30
C PRO A 550 22.03 1.05 20.70
N ASP A 551 21.93 2.13 19.93
CA ASP A 551 22.51 3.43 20.22
C ASP A 551 21.79 4.24 21.34
N ARG A 552 20.74 3.66 21.91
CA ARG A 552 19.94 4.21 23.01
C ARG A 552 19.89 3.34 24.26
N ALA A 553 20.62 2.23 24.31
CA ALA A 553 20.61 1.34 25.46
C ALA A 553 20.83 2.09 26.79
N GLY A 554 19.93 1.85 27.76
CA GLY A 554 19.93 2.47 29.07
C GLY A 554 19.34 3.88 29.14
N ARG A 555 18.69 4.39 28.08
CA ARG A 555 18.06 5.71 28.09
C ARG A 555 16.63 5.67 28.63
N ILE A 556 15.92 4.56 28.48
CA ILE A 556 14.52 4.43 28.88
C ILE A 556 14.46 4.07 30.38
N PRO A 557 13.72 4.85 31.19
CA PRO A 557 13.61 4.57 32.61
C PRO A 557 12.85 3.26 32.86
N GLN A 558 13.21 2.57 33.94
CA GLN A 558 12.44 1.41 34.40
C GLN A 558 11.07 1.86 34.93
N GLY A 559 10.06 1.01 34.75
CA GLY A 559 8.77 1.19 35.41
C GLY A 559 8.96 1.21 36.93
N GLN A 560 8.30 2.17 37.59
CA GLN A 560 8.26 2.26 39.05
C GLN A 560 6.88 1.87 39.55
N THR A 561 6.82 1.34 40.77
CA THR A 561 5.54 1.10 41.45
C THR A 561 4.91 2.44 41.85
N SER A 562 3.60 2.49 41.99
CA SER A 562 2.87 3.75 42.25
C SER A 562 3.18 4.40 43.61
N ASP A 563 3.88 3.70 44.50
CA ASP A 563 4.33 4.15 45.82
C ASP A 563 5.75 4.75 45.82
N GLN A 564 6.44 4.77 44.67
CA GLN A 564 7.74 5.44 44.45
C GLN A 564 7.58 6.62 43.48
#